data_AF-A0A7C5JUQ8-F1
#
_entry.id   AF-A0A7C5JUQ8-F1
#
_cell.length_a   1.000
_cell.length_b   1.000
_cell.length_c   1.000
_cell.angle_alpha   90.00
_cell.angle_beta   90.00
_cell.angle_gamma   90.00
#
_symmetry.space_group_name_H-M   'P 1'
#
loop_
_entity.id
_entity.type
_entity.pdbx_description
1 polymer ?
#
loop_
_entity_poly.entity_id
_entity_poly.type
_entity_poly.pdbx_seq_one_letter_code
_entity_poly.pdbx_strand_id
1 'polypeptide(L)'
;MPQELTWFTPILVMGVPIFDMVLVVYSRWRRGRPVFAAGTDHTYHRLHALGLDSTRSVLAMQLAGIFLGLVAFVLLEAPVLGANLAFGTIVGLGLVLVFWLERRATMNDDALT
;
A
#
# COMPACT_ATOMS: atom_id res chain seq x y z
N MET A 1 26.34 -9.37 16.23
CA MET A 1 25.33 -8.58 16.97
C MET A 1 24.01 -8.75 16.24
N PRO A 2 22.91 -9.22 16.88
CA PRO A 2 21.61 -9.16 16.23
C PRO A 2 21.36 -7.69 15.86
N GLN A 3 21.00 -7.45 14.61
CA GLN A 3 21.02 -6.11 14.03
C GLN A 3 20.06 -5.17 14.76
N GLU A 4 20.46 -3.92 14.99
CA GLU A 4 19.60 -2.80 15.42
C GLU A 4 18.51 -2.43 14.38
N LEU A 5 18.20 -3.34 13.44
CA LEU A 5 17.38 -3.12 12.24
C LEU A 5 15.92 -3.55 12.39
N THR A 6 15.48 -3.95 13.57
CA THR A 6 14.07 -4.28 13.78
C THR A 6 13.14 -3.07 13.66
N TRP A 7 13.69 -1.86 13.47
CA TRP A 7 12.92 -0.62 13.36
C TRP A 7 11.97 -0.61 12.15
N PHE A 8 12.33 -1.24 11.03
CA PHE A 8 11.47 -1.29 9.85
C PHE A 8 10.51 -2.49 9.85
N THR A 9 10.73 -3.49 10.71
CA THR A 9 9.85 -4.67 10.84
C THR A 9 8.39 -4.31 11.09
N PRO A 10 8.03 -3.45 12.08
CA PRO A 10 6.64 -3.07 12.28
C PRO A 10 6.07 -2.30 11.07
N ILE A 11 6.90 -1.53 10.35
CA ILE A 11 6.49 -0.79 9.15
C ILE A 11 6.12 -1.75 8.02
N LEU A 12 6.94 -2.80 7.78
CA LEU A 12 6.66 -3.80 6.76
C LEU A 12 5.42 -4.64 7.11
N VAL A 13 5.28 -5.06 8.37
CA VAL A 13 4.10 -5.81 8.85
C VAL A 13 2.83 -4.96 8.69
N MET A 14 2.91 -3.66 8.98
CA MET A 14 1.83 -2.69 8.75
C MET A 14 1.83 -2.11 7.33
N GLY A 15 2.54 -2.71 6.37
CA GLY A 15 2.71 -2.12 5.05
C GLY A 15 1.38 -1.95 4.29
N VAL A 16 0.45 -2.91 4.41
CA VAL A 16 -0.89 -2.82 3.81
C VAL A 16 -1.72 -1.67 4.40
N PRO A 17 -1.94 -1.58 5.74
CA PRO A 17 -2.71 -0.47 6.31
C PRO A 17 -2.04 0.89 6.10
N ILE A 18 -0.70 0.98 6.14
CA ILE A 18 0.03 2.21 5.83
C ILE A 18 -0.20 2.61 4.37
N PHE A 19 -0.07 1.67 3.44
CA PHE A 19 -0.31 1.90 2.02
C PHE A 19 -1.73 2.42 1.76
N ASP A 20 -2.72 1.79 2.38
CA ASP A 20 -4.12 2.16 2.22
C ASP A 20 -4.41 3.57 2.75
N MET A 21 -3.86 3.90 3.93
CA MET A 21 -3.94 5.25 4.49
C MET A 21 -3.28 6.28 3.57
N VAL A 22 -2.06 6.01 3.08
CA VAL A 22 -1.33 6.92 2.19
C VAL A 22 -2.11 7.16 0.89
N LEU A 23 -2.70 6.11 0.31
CA LEU A 23 -3.52 6.22 -0.91
C LEU A 23 -4.73 7.13 -0.70
N VAL A 24 -5.49 6.94 0.40
CA VAL A 24 -6.67 7.74 0.70
C VAL A 24 -6.29 9.19 1.00
N VAL A 25 -5.28 9.42 1.83
CA VAL A 25 -4.81 10.77 2.19
C VAL A 25 -4.33 11.50 0.94
N TYR A 26 -3.48 10.87 0.12
CA TYR A 26 -2.95 11.46 -1.09
C TYR A 26 -4.05 11.80 -2.11
N SER A 27 -5.01 10.88 -2.34
CA SER A 27 -6.11 11.12 -3.27
C SER A 27 -7.00 12.27 -2.82
N ARG A 28 -7.37 12.31 -1.54
CA ARG A 28 -8.23 13.37 -1.00
C ARG A 28 -7.55 14.72 -1.02
N TRP A 29 -6.26 14.75 -0.68
CA TRP A 29 -5.46 15.97 -0.77
C TRP A 29 -5.42 16.51 -2.20
N ARG A 30 -5.19 15.65 -3.20
CA ARG A 30 -5.22 16.01 -4.63
C ARG A 30 -6.58 16.56 -5.06
N ARG A 31 -7.68 16.01 -4.54
CA ARG A 31 -9.06 16.39 -4.89
C ARG A 31 -9.64 17.50 -4.01
N GLY A 32 -8.84 18.09 -3.10
CA GLY A 32 -9.28 19.13 -2.17
C GLY A 32 -10.36 18.69 -1.17
N ARG A 33 -10.52 17.38 -0.95
CA ARG A 33 -11.54 16.83 -0.03
C ARG A 33 -10.99 16.68 1.40
N PRO A 34 -11.81 16.89 2.43
CA PRO A 34 -11.37 16.72 3.83
C PRO A 34 -10.98 15.26 4.11
N VAL A 35 -9.81 15.06 4.73
CA VAL A 35 -9.27 13.72 5.03
C VAL A 35 -10.14 12.96 6.05
N PHE A 36 -10.74 13.66 7.01
CA PHE A 36 -11.54 13.07 8.09
C PHE A 36 -13.02 12.83 7.74
N ALA A 37 -13.44 13.15 6.51
CA ALA A 37 -14.79 12.81 6.09
C ALA A 37 -14.92 11.29 5.88
N ALA A 38 -16.03 10.70 6.32
CA ALA A 38 -16.35 9.33 6.00
C ALA A 38 -16.43 9.17 4.48
N GLY A 39 -15.69 8.22 3.90
CA GLY A 39 -15.76 7.97 2.46
C GLY A 39 -15.12 6.65 2.06
N THR A 40 -15.60 6.12 0.95
CA THR A 40 -15.33 4.78 0.42
C THR A 40 -14.12 4.74 -0.51
N ASP A 41 -13.13 5.61 -0.32
CA ASP A 41 -12.01 5.77 -1.28
C ASP A 41 -10.86 4.78 -1.09
N HIS A 42 -11.08 3.73 -0.28
CA HIS A 42 -10.06 2.78 0.15
C HIS A 42 -9.63 1.87 -1.00
N THR A 43 -8.45 1.23 -0.84
CA THR A 43 -7.85 0.32 -1.82
C THR A 43 -8.83 -0.74 -2.31
N TYR A 44 -9.64 -1.29 -1.40
CA TYR A 44 -10.69 -2.26 -1.73
C TYR A 44 -11.67 -1.73 -2.78
N HIS A 45 -12.22 -0.52 -2.60
CA HIS A 45 -13.20 0.05 -3.52
C HIS A 45 -12.58 0.37 -4.88
N ARG A 46 -11.30 0.76 -4.89
CA ARG A 46 -10.55 1.02 -6.12
C ARG A 46 -10.26 -0.25 -6.89
N LEU A 47 -9.87 -1.33 -6.20
CA LEU A 47 -9.74 -2.64 -6.84
C LEU A 47 -11.08 -3.11 -7.40
N HIS A 48 -12.17 -2.91 -6.65
CA HIS A 48 -13.51 -3.25 -7.12
C HIS A 48 -13.91 -2.46 -8.38
N ALA A 49 -13.66 -1.14 -8.39
CA ALA A 49 -13.90 -0.28 -9.55
C ALA A 49 -13.03 -0.64 -10.77
N LEU A 50 -11.87 -1.27 -10.56
CA LEU A 50 -11.01 -1.82 -11.62
C LEU A 50 -11.54 -3.14 -12.20
N GLY A 51 -12.69 -3.64 -11.73
CA GLY A 51 -13.33 -4.86 -12.23
C GLY A 51 -13.03 -6.12 -11.41
N LEU A 52 -12.38 -6.00 -10.24
CA LEU A 52 -12.22 -7.12 -9.33
C LEU A 52 -13.50 -7.35 -8.52
N ASP A 53 -13.85 -8.61 -8.34
CA ASP A 53 -14.93 -8.97 -7.42
C ASP A 53 -14.59 -8.57 -5.96
N SER A 54 -15.62 -8.34 -5.15
CA SER A 54 -15.48 -7.97 -3.74
C SER A 54 -14.57 -8.95 -2.98
N THR A 55 -14.82 -10.25 -3.09
CA THR A 55 -14.02 -11.27 -2.39
C THR A 55 -12.57 -11.26 -2.88
N ARG A 56 -12.35 -11.07 -4.19
CA ARG A 56 -11.01 -11.03 -4.78
C ARG A 56 -10.21 -9.81 -4.29
N SER A 57 -10.87 -8.68 -4.09
CA SER A 57 -10.23 -7.46 -3.60
C SER A 57 -9.71 -7.63 -2.17
N VAL A 58 -10.52 -8.23 -1.29
CA VAL A 58 -10.10 -8.55 0.09
C VAL A 58 -8.98 -9.58 0.10
N LEU A 59 -9.09 -10.65 -0.70
CA LEU A 59 -8.05 -11.68 -0.80
C LEU A 59 -6.72 -11.10 -1.28
N ALA A 60 -6.73 -10.20 -2.26
CA ALA A 60 -5.52 -9.55 -2.74
C ALA A 60 -4.82 -8.74 -1.64
N MET A 61 -5.58 -7.98 -0.84
CA MET A 61 -5.04 -7.24 0.31
C MET A 61 -4.48 -8.16 1.39
N GLN A 62 -5.16 -9.28 1.66
CA GLN A 62 -4.70 -10.28 2.63
C GLN A 62 -3.41 -10.96 2.17
N LEU A 63 -3.34 -11.37 0.90
CA LEU A 63 -2.14 -11.98 0.31
C LEU A 63 -0.96 -11.00 0.32
N ALA A 64 -1.20 -9.71 0.02
CA ALA A 64 -0.17 -8.68 0.12
C ALA A 64 0.35 -8.53 1.56
N GLY A 65 -0.54 -8.58 2.56
CA GLY A 65 -0.14 -8.52 3.97
C GLY A 65 0.69 -9.72 4.41
N ILE A 66 0.27 -10.93 4.03
CA ILE A 66 1.03 -12.16 4.30
C ILE A 66 2.40 -12.09 3.63
N PHE A 67 2.44 -11.68 2.35
CA PHE A 67 3.68 -11.53 1.60
C PHE A 67 4.65 -10.55 2.28
N LEU A 68 4.18 -9.36 2.65
CA LEU A 68 5.01 -8.37 3.34
C LEU A 68 5.49 -8.88 4.71
N GLY A 69 4.66 -9.61 5.45
CA GLY A 69 5.04 -10.25 6.70
C GLY A 69 6.14 -11.31 6.52
N LEU A 70 6.03 -12.15 5.48
CA LEU A 70 7.06 -13.13 5.15
C LEU A 70 8.37 -12.47 4.73
N VAL A 71 8.29 -11.41 3.92
CA VAL A 71 9.48 -10.63 3.54
C VAL A 71 10.12 -10.00 4.77
N ALA A 72 9.33 -9.40 5.68
CA ALA A 72 9.85 -8.85 6.92
C ALA A 72 10.57 -9.90 7.76
N PHE A 73 10.03 -11.11 7.85
CA PHE A 73 10.66 -12.23 8.57
C PHE A 73 12.01 -12.63 7.94
N VAL A 74 12.07 -12.79 6.62
CA VAL A 74 13.32 -13.12 5.91
C VAL A 74 14.38 -12.03 6.08
N LEU A 75 13.97 -10.76 6.12
CA LEU A 75 14.89 -9.64 6.28
C LEU A 75 15.53 -9.54 7.68
N LEU A 76 15.01 -10.24 8.69
CA LEU A 76 15.60 -10.24 10.03
C LEU A 76 16.99 -10.87 10.07
N GLU A 77 17.26 -11.84 9.20
CA GLU A 77 18.55 -12.54 9.11
C GLU A 77 19.44 -11.98 7.99
N ALA A 78 18.95 -11.01 7.21
CA ALA A 78 19.67 -10.47 6.06
C ALA A 78 20.78 -9.47 6.46
N PRO A 79 21.84 -9.33 5.65
CA PRO A 79 22.86 -8.30 5.85
C PRO A 79 22.25 -6.89 5.83
N VAL A 80 22.79 -5.97 6.64
CA VAL A 80 22.27 -4.60 6.84
C VAL A 80 21.96 -3.90 5.53
N LEU A 81 22.94 -3.91 4.62
CA LEU A 81 22.82 -3.24 3.34
C LEU A 81 21.71 -3.87 2.49
N GLY A 82 21.64 -5.20 2.43
CA GLY A 82 20.62 -5.92 1.68
C GLY A 82 19.21 -5.64 2.22
N ALA A 83 19.05 -5.64 3.55
CA ALA A 83 17.76 -5.36 4.19
C ALA A 83 17.28 -3.93 3.94
N ASN A 84 18.16 -2.93 4.04
CA ASN A 84 17.81 -1.54 3.76
C ASN A 84 17.48 -1.30 2.28
N LEU A 85 18.21 -1.94 1.36
CA LEU A 85 17.90 -1.87 -0.07
C LEU A 85 16.55 -2.52 -0.38
N ALA A 86 16.28 -3.70 0.18
CA ALA A 86 14.99 -4.37 0.02
C ALA A 86 13.83 -3.56 0.61
N PHE A 87 14.03 -2.96 1.78
CA PHE A 87 13.04 -2.04 2.35
C PHE A 87 12.78 -0.83 1.43
N GLY A 88 13.85 -0.20 0.93
CA GLY A 88 13.75 0.93 0.01
C GLY A 88 13.02 0.57 -1.28
N THR A 89 13.27 -0.61 -1.85
CA THR A 89 12.56 -1.07 -3.06
C THR A 89 11.08 -1.34 -2.79
N ILE A 90 10.73 -1.96 -1.66
CA ILE A 90 9.32 -2.19 -1.26
C ILE A 90 8.59 -0.87 -1.10
N VAL A 91 9.18 0.10 -0.40
CA VAL A 91 8.60 1.45 -0.25
C VAL A 91 8.44 2.13 -1.59
N GLY A 92 9.47 2.08 -2.45
CA GLY A 92 9.42 2.64 -3.80
C GLY A 92 8.30 2.03 -4.66
N LEU A 93 8.17 0.71 -4.67
CA LEU A 93 7.09 0.00 -5.35
C LEU A 93 5.71 0.37 -4.80
N GLY A 94 5.59 0.48 -3.47
CA GLY A 94 4.37 0.94 -2.80
C GLY A 94 3.96 2.34 -3.26
N LEU A 95 4.89 3.29 -3.29
CA LEU A 95 4.63 4.64 -3.79
C LEU A 95 4.21 4.64 -5.26
N VAL A 96 4.92 3.90 -6.13
CA VAL A 96 4.56 3.76 -7.54
C VAL A 96 3.13 3.22 -7.69
N LEU A 97 2.76 2.22 -6.88
CA LEU A 97 1.42 1.65 -6.88
C LEU A 97 0.36 2.67 -6.42
N VAL A 98 0.65 3.49 -5.40
CA VAL A 98 -0.22 4.61 -5.00
C VAL A 98 -0.45 5.57 -6.17
N PHE A 99 0.62 6.02 -6.83
CA PHE A 99 0.49 6.92 -7.98
C PHE A 99 -0.28 6.29 -9.14
N TRP A 100 -0.06 5.00 -9.41
CA TRP A 100 -0.73 4.28 -10.47
C TRP A 100 -2.24 4.09 -10.20
N LEU A 101 -2.61 3.67 -8.98
CA LEU A 101 -4.01 3.53 -8.58
C LEU A 101 -4.74 4.87 -8.59
N GLU A 102 -4.07 5.95 -8.19
CA GLU A 102 -4.68 7.28 -8.22
C GLU A 102 -4.93 7.79 -9.64
N ARG A 103 -3.97 7.57 -10.56
CA ARG A 103 -4.15 7.92 -11.97
C ARG A 103 -5.29 7.15 -12.62
N ARG A 104 -5.48 5.87 -12.29
CA ARG A 104 -6.58 5.08 -12.86
C ARG A 104 -7.95 5.45 -12.30
N ALA A 105 -8.03 5.74 -11.00
CA ALA A 105 -9.28 6.16 -10.39
C ALA A 105 -9.77 7.50 -10.95
N THR A 106 -8.87 8.46 -11.17
CA THR A 106 -9.21 9.76 -11.78
C THR A 106 -9.73 9.64 -13.21
N MET A 107 -9.06 8.85 -14.07
CA MET A 107 -9.53 8.64 -15.46
C MET A 107 -10.94 8.04 -15.55
N ASN A 108 -11.32 7.18 -14.61
CA ASN A 108 -12.64 6.55 -14.63
C ASN A 108 -13.75 7.50 -14.18
N ASP A 109 -13.43 8.47 -13.32
CA ASP A 109 -14.37 9.52 -12.90
C ASP A 109 -14.63 10.50 -14.06
N ASP A 110 -13.58 10.87 -14.81
CA ASP A 110 -13.68 11.80 -15.96
C ASP A 110 -14.40 11.18 -17.17
N ALA A 111 -14.35 9.85 -17.32
CA ALA A 111 -15.03 9.13 -18.41
C ALA A 111 -16.56 9.01 -18.22
N LEU A 112 -17.06 9.31 -17.02
CA LEU A 112 -18.49 9.20 -16.66
C LEU A 112 -19.19 10.58 -16.55
N THR A 113 -18.49 11.68 -16.83
CA THR A 113 -19.02 13.05 -16.91
C THR A 113 -19.04 13.55 -18.35
#